data_AF-A0A534KFJ8-F1
#
_entry.id   AF-A0A534KFJ8-F1
#
_cell.length_a   1.000
_cell.length_b   1.000
_cell.length_c   1.000
_cell.angle_alpha   90.00
_cell.angle_beta   90.00
_cell.angle_gamma   90.00
#
_symmetry.space_group_name_H-M   'P 1'
#
loop_
_entity.id
_entity.type
_entity.pdbx_description
1 polymer ?
#
loop_
_entity_poly.entity_id
_entity_poly.type
_entity_poly.pdbx_seq_one_letter_code
_entity_poly.pdbx_strand_id
1 'polypeptide(L)'
;MTVRAVETRFSDERIRRSISRILRENVLCSMSTVAPGNRAHINTAYFCYTPELVLYFLSDPDSRHGRNLERSPSLAMTIFKSAQEWGGQDRGLQLFGTCRRTRGRGANEAERVYAARFSPYARWMKGMSPAERRQAALLRSYAFYRFLPSRIKILDEREFGGAIFVTARVMRRPRAKTVVRWSGTERLSP
;
A
#
# COMPACT_ATOMS: atom_id res chain seq x y z
N MET A 1 15.51 24.62 -3.31
CA MET A 1 14.67 23.74 -2.48
C MET A 1 15.52 22.71 -1.76
N THR A 2 15.40 22.62 -0.43
CA THR A 2 16.13 21.65 0.39
C THR A 2 15.18 20.91 1.34
N VAL A 3 15.36 19.61 1.49
CA VAL A 3 14.68 18.81 2.53
C VAL A 3 15.57 18.81 3.75
N ARG A 4 15.04 19.25 4.89
CA ARG A 4 15.78 19.33 6.16
C ARG A 4 15.06 18.55 7.24
N ALA A 5 15.80 17.80 8.04
CA ALA A 5 15.26 17.20 9.26
C ALA A 5 14.87 18.30 10.25
N VAL A 6 13.76 18.10 10.96
CA VAL A 6 13.28 19.00 12.02
C VAL A 6 12.94 18.21 13.28
N GLU A 7 13.03 18.86 14.44
CA GLU A 7 12.84 18.21 15.75
C GLU A 7 11.37 17.96 16.11
N THR A 8 10.42 18.52 15.33
CA THR A 8 9.00 18.37 15.58
C THR A 8 8.59 16.89 15.58
N ARG A 9 8.10 16.42 16.72
CA ARG A 9 7.61 15.05 16.89
C ARG A 9 6.08 15.02 16.88
N PHE A 10 5.53 14.04 16.17
CA PHE A 10 4.10 13.74 16.19
C PHE A 10 3.84 12.46 16.96
N SER A 11 2.69 12.37 17.63
CA SER A 11 2.32 11.16 18.37
C SER A 11 2.03 10.01 17.42
N ASP A 12 2.35 8.79 17.87
CA ASP A 12 2.13 7.57 17.10
C ASP A 12 0.64 7.37 16.72
N GLU A 13 -0.26 7.85 17.57
CA GLU A 13 -1.70 7.82 17.33
C GLU A 13 -2.12 8.75 16.20
N ARG A 14 -1.60 9.98 16.14
CA ARG A 14 -1.85 10.92 15.04
C ARG A 14 -1.33 10.36 13.71
N ILE A 15 -0.14 9.77 13.74
CA ILE A 15 0.46 9.10 12.58
C ILE A 15 -0.43 7.95 12.10
N ARG A 16 -0.87 7.07 13.03
CA ARG A 16 -1.73 5.92 12.69
C ARG A 16 -3.07 6.36 12.11
N ARG A 17 -3.66 7.43 12.64
CA ARG A 17 -4.91 8.03 12.14
C ARG A 17 -4.74 8.58 10.72
N SER A 18 -3.67 9.32 10.46
CA SER A 18 -3.34 9.83 9.12
C SER A 18 -3.17 8.69 8.11
N ILE A 19 -2.37 7.67 8.43
CA ILE A 19 -2.18 6.48 7.57
C ILE A 19 -3.54 5.81 7.28
N SER A 20 -4.34 5.57 8.31
CA SER A 20 -5.64 4.88 8.16
C SER A 20 -6.62 5.68 7.30
N ARG A 21 -6.61 7.01 7.43
CA ARG A 21 -7.40 7.93 6.61
C ARG A 21 -6.97 7.86 5.14
N ILE A 22 -5.68 7.99 4.86
CA ILE A 22 -5.16 7.98 3.47
C ILE A 22 -5.41 6.61 2.81
N LEU A 23 -5.19 5.50 3.52
CA LEU A 23 -5.48 4.17 2.98
C LEU A 23 -6.97 3.99 2.65
N ARG A 24 -7.87 4.51 3.49
CA ARG A 24 -9.33 4.41 3.31
C ARG A 24 -9.83 5.22 2.12
N GLU A 25 -9.32 6.43 1.96
CA GLU A 25 -9.74 7.37 0.91
C GLU A 25 -9.25 6.99 -0.49
N ASN A 26 -8.33 6.03 -0.62
CA ASN A 26 -7.68 5.70 -1.89
C ASN A 26 -7.78 4.21 -2.23
N VAL A 27 -8.11 3.89 -3.48
CA VAL A 27 -8.27 2.50 -3.96
C VAL A 27 -7.14 2.04 -4.87
N LEU A 28 -6.38 2.97 -5.46
CA LEU A 28 -5.25 2.71 -6.35
C LEU A 28 -3.93 3.05 -5.68
N CYS A 29 -2.89 2.33 -6.10
CA CYS A 29 -1.51 2.61 -5.73
C CYS A 29 -0.62 2.52 -6.98
N SER A 30 0.52 3.20 -6.95
CA SER A 30 1.64 2.90 -7.85
C SER A 30 2.72 2.17 -7.04
N MET A 31 3.27 1.09 -7.56
CA MET A 31 4.30 0.31 -6.88
C MET A 31 5.51 0.07 -7.76
N SER A 32 6.69 0.16 -7.14
CA SER A 32 7.98 -0.09 -7.74
C SER A 32 8.55 -1.41 -7.25
N THR A 33 9.06 -2.22 -8.18
CA THR A 33 9.75 -3.48 -7.96
C THR A 33 11.13 -3.45 -8.63
N VAL A 34 12.02 -4.35 -8.24
CA VAL A 34 13.38 -4.43 -8.77
C VAL A 34 13.45 -5.45 -9.90
N ALA A 35 13.64 -4.97 -11.13
CA ALA A 35 13.87 -5.80 -12.31
C ALA A 35 15.36 -6.21 -12.43
N PRO A 36 15.69 -7.21 -13.28
CA PRO A 36 17.07 -7.61 -13.54
C PRO A 36 18.00 -6.43 -13.85
N GLY A 37 19.24 -6.51 -13.37
CA GLY A 37 20.20 -5.40 -13.48
C GLY A 37 19.90 -4.21 -12.55
N ASN A 38 19.19 -4.44 -11.43
CA ASN A 38 18.81 -3.41 -10.45
C ASN A 38 18.00 -2.25 -11.06
N ARG A 39 17.20 -2.53 -12.10
CA ARG A 39 16.38 -1.52 -12.79
C ARG A 39 15.04 -1.36 -12.09
N ALA A 40 14.60 -0.12 -11.90
CA ALA A 40 13.26 0.16 -11.39
C ALA A 40 12.19 -0.30 -12.40
N HIS A 41 11.11 -0.87 -11.90
CA HIS A 41 9.90 -1.17 -12.66
C HIS A 41 8.68 -0.71 -11.89
N ILE A 42 7.82 0.10 -12.51
CA ILE A 42 6.62 0.66 -11.89
C ILE A 42 5.35 0.13 -12.56
N ASN A 43 4.33 -0.14 -11.74
CA ASN A 43 2.99 -0.42 -12.23
C ASN A 43 1.91 0.10 -11.25
N THR A 44 0.67 0.11 -11.70
CA THR A 44 -0.50 0.50 -10.92
C THR A 44 -1.33 -0.73 -10.54
N ALA A 45 -1.92 -0.73 -9.35
CA ALA A 45 -2.86 -1.77 -8.93
C ALA A 45 -3.92 -1.24 -7.95
N TYR A 46 -5.09 -1.88 -7.96
CA TYR A 46 -6.02 -1.81 -6.83
C TYR A 46 -5.42 -2.53 -5.61
N PHE A 47 -5.63 -1.97 -4.43
CA PHE A 47 -5.13 -2.57 -3.19
C PHE A 47 -6.22 -2.65 -2.11
N CYS A 48 -6.09 -3.61 -1.21
CA CYS A 48 -6.81 -3.66 0.05
C CYS A 48 -5.82 -3.78 1.23
N TYR A 49 -6.30 -3.63 2.45
CA TYR A 49 -5.42 -3.62 3.62
C TYR A 49 -6.14 -4.03 4.91
N THR A 50 -5.37 -4.43 5.92
CA THR A 50 -5.85 -4.72 7.28
C THR A 50 -5.46 -3.61 8.28
N PRO A 51 -6.11 -3.53 9.46
CA PRO A 51 -5.71 -2.62 10.53
C PRO A 51 -4.25 -2.79 11.03
N GLU A 52 -3.64 -3.94 10.76
CA GLU A 52 -2.25 -4.29 11.08
C GLU A 52 -1.24 -3.81 10.02
N LEU A 53 -1.70 -3.01 9.04
CA LEU A 53 -0.91 -2.50 7.92
C LEU A 53 -0.29 -3.63 7.09
N VAL A 54 -1.08 -4.67 6.84
CA VAL A 54 -0.81 -5.64 5.78
C VAL A 54 -1.58 -5.19 4.56
N LEU A 55 -0.89 -4.97 3.44
CA LEU A 55 -1.51 -4.57 2.18
C LEU A 55 -1.53 -5.75 1.23
N TYR A 56 -2.61 -5.88 0.45
CA TYR A 56 -2.73 -6.88 -0.59
C TYR A 56 -3.10 -6.25 -1.92
N PHE A 57 -2.61 -6.83 -3.00
CA PHE A 57 -3.07 -6.57 -4.35
C PHE A 57 -3.22 -7.88 -5.13
N LEU A 58 -4.06 -7.86 -6.16
CA LEU A 58 -4.30 -8.99 -7.04
C LEU A 58 -3.60 -8.74 -8.38
N SER A 59 -2.85 -9.73 -8.88
CA SER A 59 -2.20 -9.58 -10.19
C SER A 59 -1.84 -10.92 -10.83
N ASP A 60 -1.62 -10.89 -12.15
CA ASP A 60 -1.08 -12.01 -12.91
C ASP A 60 0.33 -12.38 -12.39
N PRO A 61 0.57 -13.65 -12.00
CA PRO A 61 1.90 -14.14 -11.63
C PRO A 61 3.00 -13.91 -12.67
N ASP A 62 2.66 -13.94 -13.96
CA ASP A 62 3.61 -13.85 -15.07
C ASP A 62 3.90 -12.39 -15.49
N SER A 63 3.17 -11.45 -14.90
CA SER A 63 3.47 -10.01 -15.02
C SER A 63 4.92 -9.70 -14.61
N ARG A 64 5.46 -8.61 -15.17
CA ARG A 64 6.85 -8.22 -14.90
C ARG A 64 7.10 -7.95 -13.42
N HIS A 65 6.20 -7.26 -12.72
CA HIS A 65 6.32 -7.04 -11.28
C HIS A 65 6.13 -8.33 -10.47
N GLY A 66 5.28 -9.27 -10.91
CA GLY A 66 5.15 -10.61 -10.30
C GLY A 66 6.47 -11.38 -10.36
N ARG A 67 7.07 -11.48 -11.55
CA ARG A 67 8.37 -12.12 -11.75
C ARG A 67 9.52 -11.41 -11.02
N ASN A 68 9.48 -10.09 -10.92
CA ASN A 68 10.43 -9.33 -10.11
C ASN A 68 10.34 -9.73 -8.64
N LEU A 69 9.13 -9.87 -8.09
CA LEU A 69 8.88 -10.18 -6.68
C LEU A 69 9.29 -11.60 -6.28
N GLU A 70 9.28 -12.56 -7.21
CA GLU A 70 9.84 -13.90 -6.98
C GLU A 70 11.37 -13.86 -6.84
N ARG A 71 12.05 -12.92 -7.49
CA ARG A 71 13.52 -12.75 -7.43
C ARG A 71 13.97 -11.86 -6.27
N SER A 72 13.25 -10.76 -6.04
CA SER A 72 13.55 -9.79 -5.01
C SER A 72 12.26 -9.33 -4.35
N PRO A 73 12.08 -9.55 -3.04
CA PRO A 73 10.86 -9.15 -2.36
C PRO A 73 10.79 -7.63 -2.13
N SER A 74 11.79 -6.85 -2.56
CA SER A 74 11.83 -5.40 -2.33
C SER A 74 10.72 -4.70 -3.13
N LEU A 75 9.86 -3.97 -2.41
CA LEU A 75 8.78 -3.20 -3.00
C LEU A 75 8.65 -1.84 -2.30
N ALA A 76 8.49 -0.80 -3.12
CA ALA A 76 8.03 0.51 -2.67
C ALA A 76 6.64 0.78 -3.27
N MET A 77 5.76 1.46 -2.53
CA MET A 77 4.40 1.76 -2.97
C MET A 77 4.05 3.19 -2.58
N THR A 78 3.46 3.93 -3.51
CA THR A 78 2.86 5.23 -3.24
C THR A 78 1.35 5.17 -3.36
N ILE A 79 0.66 5.83 -2.43
CA ILE A 79 -0.80 5.95 -2.36
C ILE A 79 -1.10 7.41 -2.04
N PHE A 80 -1.81 8.11 -2.91
CA PHE A 80 -2.11 9.53 -2.75
C PHE A 80 -3.48 9.84 -3.33
N LYS A 81 -4.08 10.95 -2.87
CA LYS A 81 -5.36 11.43 -3.41
C LYS A 81 -5.12 11.93 -4.84
N SER A 82 -5.40 11.09 -5.84
CA SER A 82 -5.17 11.45 -7.25
C SER A 82 -6.05 12.59 -7.77
N ALA A 83 -7.14 12.90 -7.05
CA ALA A 83 -8.03 14.04 -7.32
C ALA A 83 -7.75 15.23 -6.37
N GLN A 84 -6.51 15.40 -5.91
CA GLN A 84 -6.10 16.60 -5.18
C GLN A 84 -5.87 17.76 -6.15
N GLU A 85 -6.18 18.98 -5.71
CA GLU A 85 -6.01 20.20 -6.51
C GLU A 85 -4.60 20.75 -6.32
N TRP A 86 -3.99 21.22 -7.41
CA TRP A 86 -2.69 21.88 -7.33
C TRP A 86 -2.80 23.17 -6.50
N GLY A 87 -1.92 23.35 -5.52
CA GLY A 87 -1.99 24.44 -4.53
C GLY A 87 -2.93 24.18 -3.35
N GLY A 88 -3.64 23.04 -3.34
CA GLY A 88 -4.43 22.57 -2.20
C GLY A 88 -3.59 21.84 -1.15
N GLN A 89 -4.27 21.19 -0.20
CA GLN A 89 -3.61 20.37 0.83
C GLN A 89 -3.29 18.97 0.31
N ASP A 90 -2.01 18.68 0.15
CA ASP A 90 -1.52 17.41 -0.36
C ASP A 90 -1.60 16.29 0.68
N ARG A 91 -1.99 15.09 0.23
CA ARG A 91 -2.08 13.90 1.10
C ARG A 91 -1.66 12.62 0.39
N GLY A 92 -0.69 11.92 0.96
CA GLY A 92 -0.19 10.65 0.44
C GLY A 92 0.77 9.90 1.36
N LEU A 93 1.01 8.65 1.00
CA LEU A 93 1.91 7.72 1.68
C LEU A 93 2.96 7.22 0.68
N GLN A 94 4.19 7.12 1.17
CA GLN A 94 5.26 6.36 0.53
C GLN A 94 5.64 5.21 1.47
N LEU A 95 5.42 3.99 1.01
CA LEU A 95 5.56 2.76 1.77
C LEU A 95 6.77 1.99 1.25
N PHE A 96 7.60 1.47 2.15
CA PHE A 96 8.78 0.70 1.79
C PHE A 96 8.80 -0.59 2.60
N GLY A 97 9.04 -1.72 1.95
CA GLY A 97 9.08 -3.00 2.64
C GLY A 97 9.25 -4.20 1.73
N THR A 98 8.66 -5.32 2.15
CA THR A 98 8.77 -6.58 1.42
C THR A 98 7.42 -7.08 0.95
N CYS A 99 7.37 -7.61 -0.27
CA CYS A 99 6.18 -8.18 -0.88
C CYS A 99 6.46 -9.61 -1.34
N ARG A 100 5.50 -10.52 -1.12
CA ARG A 100 5.56 -11.91 -1.57
C ARG A 100 4.19 -12.39 -2.02
N ARG A 101 4.15 -13.29 -3.00
CA ARG A 101 2.93 -14.00 -3.40
C ARG A 101 2.35 -14.78 -2.22
N THR A 102 1.04 -14.70 -2.02
CA THR A 102 0.35 -15.48 -0.99
C THR A 102 0.08 -16.91 -1.45
N ARG A 103 -0.02 -17.84 -0.49
CA ARG A 103 -0.34 -19.26 -0.72
C ARG A 103 -1.24 -19.76 0.42
N GLY A 104 -2.03 -20.79 0.15
CA GLY A 104 -2.88 -21.47 1.14
C GLY A 104 -3.72 -20.49 1.96
N ARG A 105 -3.67 -20.61 3.29
CA ARG A 105 -4.44 -19.76 4.22
C ARG A 105 -4.22 -18.26 4.01
N GLY A 106 -3.01 -17.84 3.64
CA GLY A 106 -2.71 -16.43 3.38
C GLY A 106 -3.39 -15.89 2.13
N ALA A 107 -3.65 -16.74 1.12
CA ALA A 107 -4.42 -16.35 -0.06
C ALA A 107 -5.90 -16.17 0.29
N ASN A 108 -6.46 -17.07 1.09
CA ASN A 108 -7.85 -16.97 1.56
C ASN A 108 -8.08 -15.70 2.40
N GLU A 109 -7.12 -15.34 3.26
CA GLU A 109 -7.19 -14.10 4.02
C GLU A 109 -7.15 -12.87 3.11
N ALA A 110 -6.21 -12.84 2.17
CA ALA A 110 -6.09 -11.74 1.21
C ALA A 110 -7.37 -11.56 0.38
N GLU A 111 -7.94 -12.67 -0.10
CA GLU A 111 -9.20 -12.66 -0.84
C GLU A 111 -10.35 -12.14 0.00
N ARG A 112 -10.49 -12.59 1.26
CA ARG A 112 -11.53 -12.10 2.17
C ARG A 112 -11.43 -10.59 2.37
N VAL A 113 -10.23 -10.07 2.58
CA VAL A 113 -9.99 -8.63 2.76
C VAL A 113 -10.26 -7.86 1.46
N TYR A 114 -9.88 -8.42 0.31
CA TYR A 114 -10.11 -7.82 -1.01
C TYR A 114 -11.61 -7.77 -1.36
N ALA A 115 -12.33 -8.88 -1.18
CA ALA A 115 -13.77 -8.97 -1.40
C ALA A 115 -14.57 -8.05 -0.47
N ALA A 116 -14.13 -7.89 0.79
CA ALA A 116 -14.74 -6.94 1.71
C ALA A 116 -14.56 -5.48 1.26
N ARG A 117 -13.46 -5.16 0.58
CA ARG A 117 -13.20 -3.81 0.07
C ARG A 117 -13.90 -3.53 -1.26
N PHE A 118 -13.98 -4.52 -2.14
CA PHE A 118 -14.46 -4.35 -3.51
C PHE A 118 -15.71 -5.21 -3.76
N SER A 119 -16.90 -4.62 -3.56
CA SER A 119 -18.17 -5.31 -3.77
C SER A 119 -18.35 -5.88 -5.19
N PRO A 120 -17.85 -5.27 -6.29
CA PRO A 120 -17.93 -5.91 -7.61
C PRO A 120 -17.15 -7.22 -7.69
N TYR A 121 -15.95 -7.29 -7.09
CA TYR A 121 -15.18 -8.53 -6.99
C TYR A 121 -15.98 -9.61 -6.26
N ALA A 122 -16.52 -9.28 -5.08
CA ALA A 122 -17.31 -10.21 -4.28
C ALA A 122 -18.55 -10.74 -5.04
N ARG A 123 -19.23 -9.86 -5.80
CA ARG A 123 -20.36 -10.23 -6.66
C ARG A 123 -19.93 -11.20 -7.76
N TRP A 124 -18.88 -10.88 -8.52
CA TRP A 124 -18.41 -11.74 -9.61
C TRP A 124 -18.00 -13.12 -9.12
N MET A 125 -17.34 -13.22 -7.97
CA MET A 125 -16.93 -14.50 -7.40
C MET A 125 -18.10 -15.43 -7.04
N LYS A 126 -19.30 -14.87 -6.80
CA LYS A 126 -20.55 -15.59 -6.49
C LYS A 126 -21.53 -15.66 -7.67
N GLY A 127 -21.28 -14.90 -8.73
CA GLY A 127 -22.19 -14.73 -9.85
C GLY A 127 -22.39 -16.01 -10.65
N MET A 128 -23.61 -16.20 -11.17
CA MET A 128 -23.98 -17.40 -11.92
C MET A 128 -24.13 -17.14 -13.42
N SER A 129 -24.21 -15.88 -13.86
CA SER A 129 -24.34 -15.55 -15.28
C SER A 129 -23.06 -15.91 -16.07
N PRO A 130 -23.16 -16.18 -17.39
CA PRO A 130 -21.98 -16.50 -18.19
C PRO A 130 -20.89 -15.43 -18.15
N ALA A 131 -21.28 -14.14 -18.13
CA ALA A 131 -20.34 -13.02 -18.06
C ALA A 131 -19.59 -12.97 -16.71
N GLU A 132 -20.32 -13.15 -15.60
CA GLU A 132 -19.71 -13.16 -14.26
C GLU A 132 -18.80 -14.36 -14.06
N ARG A 133 -19.20 -15.54 -14.56
CA ARG A 133 -18.35 -16.75 -14.51
C ARG A 133 -17.05 -16.55 -15.27
N ARG A 134 -17.07 -15.92 -16.46
CA ARG A 134 -15.86 -15.57 -17.21
C ARG A 134 -14.97 -14.59 -16.43
N GLN A 135 -15.56 -13.55 -15.86
CA GLN A 135 -14.81 -12.57 -15.06
C GLN A 135 -14.18 -13.22 -13.82
N ALA A 136 -14.91 -14.10 -13.13
CA ALA A 136 -14.40 -14.83 -11.97
C ALA A 136 -13.30 -15.81 -12.36
N ALA A 137 -13.42 -16.50 -13.51
CA ALA A 137 -12.36 -17.38 -14.01
C ALA A 137 -11.06 -16.61 -14.28
N LEU A 138 -11.14 -15.44 -14.92
CA LEU A 138 -10.00 -14.55 -15.12
C LEU A 138 -9.39 -14.10 -13.78
N LEU A 139 -10.21 -13.66 -12.82
CA LEU A 139 -9.70 -13.22 -11.52
C LEU A 139 -9.09 -14.36 -10.71
N ARG A 140 -9.56 -15.60 -10.87
CA ARG A 140 -8.98 -16.80 -10.25
C ARG A 140 -7.64 -17.22 -10.86
N SER A 141 -7.32 -16.79 -12.09
CA SER A 141 -5.98 -17.03 -12.65
C SER A 141 -4.93 -16.11 -12.04
N TYR A 142 -5.36 -15.01 -11.41
CA TYR A 142 -4.47 -14.09 -10.71
C TYR A 142 -4.12 -14.58 -9.31
N ALA A 143 -3.02 -14.05 -8.77
CA ALA A 143 -2.58 -14.33 -7.41
C ALA A 143 -2.62 -13.07 -6.55
N PHE A 144 -2.95 -13.26 -5.27
CA PHE A 144 -2.77 -12.23 -4.27
C PHE A 144 -1.29 -12.12 -3.87
N TYR A 145 -0.87 -10.89 -3.64
CA TYR A 145 0.45 -10.54 -3.13
C TYR A 145 0.29 -9.81 -1.81
N ARG A 146 1.13 -10.15 -0.84
CA ARG A 146 1.14 -9.58 0.50
C ARG A 146 2.35 -8.67 0.65
N PHE A 147 2.07 -7.38 0.85
CA PHE A 147 3.06 -6.35 1.11
C PHE A 147 3.07 -5.96 2.59
N LEU A 148 4.27 -5.95 3.17
CA LEU A 148 4.56 -5.61 4.55
C LEU A 148 5.46 -4.37 4.58
N PRO A 149 4.90 -3.14 4.66
CA PRO A 149 5.71 -1.95 4.83
C PRO A 149 6.43 -1.97 6.17
N SER A 150 7.74 -1.75 6.19
CA SER A 150 8.57 -1.58 7.40
C SER A 150 8.86 -0.11 7.70
N ARG A 151 8.71 0.76 6.70
CA ARG A 151 8.84 2.22 6.80
C ARG A 151 7.75 2.90 5.99
N ILE A 152 7.22 4.00 6.52
CA ILE A 152 6.16 4.79 5.91
C ILE A 152 6.59 6.26 6.00
N LYS A 153 6.63 6.97 4.87
CA LYS A 153 6.74 8.43 4.83
C LYS A 153 5.36 8.99 4.48
N ILE A 154 4.88 9.92 5.29
CA ILE A 154 3.54 10.50 5.21
C ILE A 154 3.66 11.97 4.82
N LEU A 155 2.90 12.38 3.81
CA LEU A 155 2.54 13.77 3.56
C LEU A 155 1.06 13.90 3.89
N ASP A 156 0.72 14.75 4.85
CA ASP A 156 -0.66 15.04 5.21
C ASP A 156 -0.74 16.47 5.71
N GLU A 157 -0.83 17.41 4.79
CA GLU A 157 -0.63 18.83 5.11
C GLU A 157 -1.71 19.37 6.05
N ARG A 158 -2.90 18.78 6.03
CA ARG A 158 -3.97 19.07 6.97
C ARG A 158 -3.63 18.66 8.41
N GLU A 159 -2.89 17.56 8.58
CA GLU A 159 -2.56 17.00 9.89
C GLU A 159 -1.24 17.54 10.43
N PHE A 160 -0.22 17.65 9.57
CA PHE A 160 1.17 17.92 9.99
C PHE A 160 1.69 19.30 9.57
N GLY A 161 0.94 20.02 8.73
CA GLY A 161 1.35 21.31 8.16
C GLY A 161 1.93 21.18 6.74
N GLY A 162 1.90 22.28 6.00
CA GLY A 162 2.38 22.35 4.63
C GLY A 162 3.85 21.98 4.50
N ALA A 163 4.20 21.21 3.47
CA ALA A 163 5.56 20.75 3.21
C ALA A 163 6.23 19.95 4.36
N ILE A 164 5.45 19.40 5.30
CA ILE A 164 5.93 18.53 6.37
C ILE A 164 5.75 17.05 5.99
N PHE A 165 6.86 16.31 6.02
CA PHE A 165 6.88 14.87 5.82
C PHE A 165 7.21 14.16 7.13
N VAL A 166 6.33 13.28 7.57
CA VAL A 166 6.54 12.47 8.79
C VAL A 166 6.97 11.07 8.39
N THR A 167 8.08 10.56 8.93
CA THR A 167 8.52 9.18 8.70
C THR A 167 8.26 8.33 9.94
N ALA A 168 7.63 7.19 9.74
CA ALA A 168 7.35 6.20 10.76
C ALA A 168 7.93 4.82 10.42
N ARG A 169 8.32 4.07 11.45
CA ARG A 169 8.70 2.66 11.38
C ARG A 169 7.51 1.79 11.76
N VAL A 170 7.36 0.66 11.07
CA VAL A 170 6.32 -0.34 11.34
C VAL A 170 6.98 -1.58 11.94
N MET A 171 6.69 -1.84 13.21
CA MET A 171 7.21 -2.97 13.95
C MET A 171 6.14 -4.05 14.07
N ARG A 172 6.47 -5.26 13.63
CA ARG A 172 5.59 -6.43 13.72
C ARG A 172 6.26 -7.48 14.60
N ARG A 173 5.53 -7.99 15.59
CA ARG A 173 5.95 -9.13 16.42
C ARG A 173 4.92 -10.25 16.27
N PRO A 174 5.35 -11.53 16.29
CA PRO A 174 4.42 -12.65 16.29
C PRO A 174 3.37 -12.49 17.39
N ARG A 175 2.10 -12.69 17.05
CA ARG A 175 0.95 -12.63 17.98
C ARG A 175 0.75 -11.28 18.72
N ALA A 176 1.38 -10.20 18.27
CA ALA A 176 1.19 -8.86 18.83
C ALA A 176 0.60 -7.89 17.81
N LYS A 177 -0.05 -6.82 18.29
CA LYS A 177 -0.52 -5.74 17.42
C LYS A 177 0.66 -5.05 16.74
N THR A 178 0.50 -4.72 15.46
CA THR A 178 1.45 -3.87 14.73
C THR A 178 1.59 -2.52 15.44
N VAL A 179 2.84 -2.12 15.70
CA VAL A 179 3.19 -0.84 16.30
C VAL A 179 3.75 0.08 15.21
N VAL A 180 3.21 1.29 15.12
CA VAL A 180 3.74 2.36 14.27
C VAL A 180 4.43 3.34 15.20
N ARG A 181 5.71 3.63 14.96
CA ARG A 181 6.48 4.59 15.75
C ARG A 181 6.99 5.70 14.87
N TRP A 182 6.82 6.95 15.30
CA TRP A 182 7.54 8.09 14.74
C TRP A 182 9.05 7.80 14.71
N SER A 183 9.71 8.22 13.64
CA SER A 183 11.16 8.05 13.44
C SER A 183 11.87 9.25 12.85
N GLY A 184 11.14 10.30 12.46
CA GLY A 184 11.73 11.53 11.95
C GLY A 184 10.67 12.41 11.29
N THR A 185 10.99 13.69 11.20
CA THR A 185 10.18 14.67 10.49
C THR A 185 11.10 15.48 9.60
N GLU A 186 10.67 15.73 8.38
CA GLU A 186 11.40 16.52 7.40
C GLU A 186 10.51 17.66 6.90
N ARG A 187 11.09 18.84 6.66
CA ARG A 187 10.42 19.97 6.02
C ARG A 187 11.07 20.22 4.66
N LEU A 188 10.25 20.37 3.63
CA LEU A 188 10.69 20.93 2.36
C LEU A 188 10.69 22.46 2.49
N SER A 189 11.87 23.06 2.37
CA SER A 189 12.09 24.50 2.36
C SER A 189 12.47 24.96 0.96
N PRO A 190 12.03 26.16 0.52
CA PRO A 190 12.51 26.82 -0.69
C PRO A 190 14.03 26.83 -0.81
#